data_AF-A0A336N2A7-F1
#
_entry.id   AF-A0A336N2A7-F1
#
_cell.length_a   1.000
_cell.length_b   1.000
_cell.length_c   1.000
_cell.angle_alpha   90.00
_cell.angle_beta   90.00
_cell.angle_gamma   90.00
#
_symmetry.space_group_name_H-M   'P 1'
#
loop_
_entity.id
_entity.type
_entity.pdbx_description
1 polymer ?
#
loop_
_entity_poly.entity_id
_entity_poly.type
_entity_poly.pdbx_seq_one_letter_code
_entity_poly.pdbx_strand_id
1 'polypeptide(L)' 'MTRRGFNEADVKELAGWMCDILDALGKENEEQVVAATKEKVLAICKRLPVYA' A
#
# COMPACT_ATOMS: atom_id res chain seq x y z
N MET A 1 -8.94 6.29 6.55
CA MET A 1 -7.93 5.33 7.06
C MET A 1 -8.13 5.07 8.55
N THR A 2 -8.08 6.07 9.43
CA THR A 2 -8.28 5.88 10.89
C THR A 2 -9.63 5.26 11.27
N ARG A 3 -10.74 5.59 10.58
CA ARG A 3 -12.05 4.96 10.81
C ARG A 3 -12.13 3.46 10.48
N ARG A 4 -11.14 2.93 9.74
CA ARG A 4 -11.04 1.52 9.36
C ARG A 4 -10.13 0.72 10.32
N GLY A 5 -9.62 1.34 11.40
CA GLY A 5 -8.70 0.70 12.34
C GLY A 5 -7.21 0.76 11.93
N PHE A 6 -6.84 1.65 11.02
CA PHE A 6 -5.41 1.90 10.72
C PHE A 6 -4.70 2.47 11.96
N ASN A 7 -3.55 1.89 12.29
CA ASN A 7 -2.64 2.40 13.31
C ASN A 7 -1.43 3.14 12.69
N GLU A 8 -0.54 3.67 13.54
CA GLU A 8 0.66 4.41 13.09
C GLU A 8 1.60 3.56 12.24
N ALA A 9 1.76 2.28 12.56
CA ALA A 9 2.60 1.37 11.79
C ALA A 9 2.03 1.13 10.38
N ASP A 10 0.71 0.97 10.28
CA ASP A 10 0.00 0.78 9.00
C ASP A 10 0.15 2.00 8.08
N VAL A 11 0.06 3.20 8.67
CA VAL A 11 0.22 4.45 7.92
C VAL A 11 1.67 4.66 7.51
N LYS A 12 2.64 4.30 8.35
CA LYS A 12 4.07 4.34 8.01
C LYS A 12 4.41 3.39 6.88
N GLU A 13 3.88 2.17 6.92
CA GLU A 13 4.08 1.17 5.88
C GLU A 13 3.47 1.61 4.54
N LEU A 14 2.26 2.16 4.57
CA LEU A 14 1.61 2.75 3.41
C LEU A 14 2.44 3.91 2.81
N ALA A 15 2.99 4.78 3.64
CA ALA A 15 3.83 5.88 3.17
C ALA A 15 5.10 5.35 2.46
N GLY A 16 5.68 4.26 2.97
CA GLY A 16 6.78 3.56 2.31
C GLY A 16 6.40 3.08 0.91
N TRP A 17 5.23 2.44 0.76
CA TRP A 17 4.76 1.98 -0.55
C TRP A 17 4.50 3.12 -1.53
N MET A 18 4.02 4.26 -1.04
CA MET A 18 3.87 5.45 -1.88
C MET A 18 5.23 5.93 -2.41
N CYS A 19 6.27 5.96 -1.57
CA CYS A 19 7.63 6.27 -1.99
C CYS A 19 8.19 5.24 -2.98
N ASP A 20 7.95 3.94 -2.75
CA ASP A 20 8.40 2.87 -3.64
C ASP A 20 7.79 3.02 -5.04
N ILE A 21 6.49 3.32 -5.14
CA ILE A 21 5.83 3.59 -6.43
C ILE A 21 6.44 4.81 -7.10
N LEU A 22 6.60 5.93 -6.37
CA LEU A 22 7.16 7.16 -6.93
C LEU A 22 8.60 6.96 -7.43
N ASP A 23 9.41 6.17 -6.72
CA ASP A 23 10.76 5.85 -7.13
C ASP A 23 10.79 4.90 -8.35
N ALA A 24 9.80 4.03 -8.51
CA ALA A 24 9.72 3.10 -9.63
C ALA A 24 9.20 3.73 -10.94
N LEU A 25 8.57 4.92 -10.89
CA LEU A 25 8.01 5.59 -12.06
C LEU A 25 9.08 5.82 -13.15
N GLY A 26 8.82 5.32 -14.36
CA GLY A 26 9.72 5.47 -15.50
C GLY A 26 10.95 4.56 -15.47
N LYS A 27 11.03 3.63 -14.51
CA LYS A 27 12.07 2.58 -14.46
C LYS A 27 11.54 1.27 -15.04
N GLU A 28 12.45 0.41 -15.47
CA GLU A 28 12.15 -0.93 -15.99
C GLU A 28 11.42 -1.86 -15.00
N ASN A 29 11.49 -1.57 -13.70
CA ASN A 29 10.84 -2.33 -12.63
C ASN A 29 9.48 -1.75 -12.19
N GLU A 30 8.96 -0.72 -12.86
CA GLU A 30 7.68 -0.07 -12.51
C GLU A 30 6.54 -1.08 -12.35
N GLU A 31 6.35 -1.92 -13.36
CA GLU A 31 5.23 -2.87 -13.40
C GLU A 31 5.31 -3.90 -12.26
N GLN A 32 6.53 -4.31 -11.87
CA GLN A 32 6.78 -5.22 -10.76
C GLN A 32 6.46 -4.54 -9.41
N VAL A 33 6.88 -3.29 -9.23
CA VAL A 33 6.63 -2.52 -8.00
C VAL A 33 5.13 -2.22 -7.85
N VAL A 34 4.44 -1.91 -8.94
CA VAL A 34 2.97 -1.73 -8.95
C VAL A 34 2.26 -3.03 -8.59
N ALA A 35 2.65 -4.16 -9.18
CA ALA A 35 2.06 -5.47 -8.88
C ALA A 35 2.24 -5.85 -7.40
N ALA A 36 3.48 -5.75 -6.89
CA ALA A 36 3.79 -6.06 -5.50
C ALA A 36 3.05 -5.13 -4.53
N THR A 37 3.00 -3.82 -4.82
CA THR A 37 2.29 -2.85 -3.98
C THR A 37 0.78 -3.11 -3.98
N LYS A 38 0.20 -3.48 -5.12
CA LYS A 38 -1.22 -3.85 -5.21
C LYS A 38 -1.55 -5.03 -4.29
N GLU A 39 -0.72 -6.07 -4.25
CA GLU A 39 -0.93 -7.21 -3.34
C GLU A 39 -0.93 -6.78 -1.87
N LYS A 40 0.03 -5.95 -1.47
CA LYS A 40 0.11 -5.38 -0.12
C LYS A 40 -1.14 -4.55 0.23
N VAL A 41 -1.61 -3.73 -0.69
CA VAL A 41 -2.84 -2.91 -0.52
C VAL A 41 -4.09 -3.79 -0.41
N LEU A 42 -4.19 -4.88 -1.17
CA LEU A 42 -5.30 -5.82 -1.06
C LEU A 42 -5.28 -6.55 0.29
N ALA A 43 -4.11 -6.95 0.78
CA ALA A 43 -3.96 -7.58 2.08
C ALA A 43 -4.43 -6.66 3.22
N ILE A 44 -4.00 -5.39 3.23
CA ILE A 44 -4.44 -4.45 4.26
C ILE A 44 -5.93 -4.11 4.15
N CYS A 45 -6.48 -4.04 2.93
CA CYS A 45 -7.92 -3.85 2.74
C CYS A 45 -8.78 -5.01 3.23
N LYS A 46 -8.29 -6.25 3.10
CA LYS A 46 -8.94 -7.44 3.68
C LYS A 46 -8.87 -7.42 5.21
N ARG A 47 -7.75 -6.99 5.78
CA ARG A 47 -7.55 -6.90 7.24
C ARG A 47 -8.40 -5.78 7.86
N LEU A 48 -8.58 -4.68 7.15
CA LEU A 48 -9.28 -3.47 7.60
C LEU A 48 -10.45 -3.14 6.64
N PRO A 49 -11.53 -3.96 6.63
CA PRO A 49 -12.63 -3.81 5.69
C PRO A 49 -13.38 -2.49 5.88
N VAL A 50 -14.04 -2.01 4.82
CA VAL A 50 -14.81 -0.75 4.83
C VAL A 50 -16.23 -0.96 5.37
N TYR A 51 -16.81 -2.14 5.11
CA TYR A 51 -18.11 -2.55 5.59
C TYR A 51 -17.95 -3.95 6.20
N ALA A 52 -18.37 -4.09 7.46
CA ALA A 52 -18.34 -5.33 8.25
C ALA A 52 -19.74 -5.58 8.81
#